data_AF-A0A6G1HM73-F1
#
_entry.id   AF-A0A6G1HM73-F1
#
_cell.length_a   1.000
_cell.length_b   1.000
_cell.length_c   1.000
_cell.angle_alpha   90.00
_cell.angle_beta   90.00
_cell.angle_gamma   90.00
#
_symmetry.space_group_name_H-M   'P 1'
#
loop_
_entity.id
_entity.type
_entity.pdbx_description
1 polymer ?
#
loop_
_entity_poly.entity_id
_entity_poly.type
_entity_poly.pdbx_seq_one_letter_code
_entity_poly.pdbx_strand_id
1 'polypeptide(L)'
;MRKGVLLHKMILLELLFAMSHGTFGFMAFKGYGWYLSATAALLYCSYFTHNVVAWMKIRPFFTQPNASFRPSVCRGVTWTYLVSLAFTAPVIAFEIANNFRFFNNISRTYEKVRPYEPLMRDPWWVFSCLTFFHVIRKCYSLNALRLVRKSPRFGILLAAMLLAVTFTIMDILASLIPGLSVTDGINPYWKLALVFKCLTDNIMLDDFKAVLQRLGALKL
;
A
#
# COMPACT_ATOMS: atom_id res chain seq x y z
N MET A 1 -23.48 3.69 9.55
CA MET A 1 -22.64 4.46 8.61
C MET A 1 -22.73 3.85 7.20
N ARG A 2 -23.02 4.64 6.16
CA ARG A 2 -23.02 4.14 4.76
C ARG A 2 -21.62 3.64 4.40
N LYS A 3 -21.47 2.34 4.04
CA LYS A 3 -20.18 1.65 3.81
C LYS A 3 -19.23 2.35 2.82
N GLY A 4 -19.75 3.17 1.89
CA GLY A 4 -18.93 3.95 0.95
C GLY A 4 -18.17 5.11 1.58
N VAL A 5 -18.71 5.77 2.62
CA VAL A 5 -18.12 6.99 3.18
C VAL A 5 -16.84 6.70 3.98
N LEU A 6 -16.76 5.55 4.65
CA LEU A 6 -15.59 5.19 5.46
C LEU A 6 -14.35 4.95 4.58
N LEU A 7 -14.49 4.25 3.44
CA LEU A 7 -13.37 3.96 2.55
C LEU A 7 -12.73 5.25 1.99
N HIS A 8 -13.55 6.21 1.56
CA HIS A 8 -13.07 7.51 1.07
C HIS A 8 -12.36 8.31 2.18
N LYS A 9 -12.90 8.29 3.40
CA LYS A 9 -12.27 8.96 4.56
C LYS A 9 -10.90 8.36 4.88
N MET A 10 -10.76 7.04 4.79
CA MET A 10 -9.49 6.35 5.04
C MET A 10 -8.45 6.65 3.96
N ILE A 11 -8.84 6.71 2.69
CA ILE A 11 -7.94 7.10 1.59
C ILE A 11 -7.51 8.56 1.71
N LEU A 12 -8.42 9.45 2.10
CA LEU A 12 -8.06 10.84 2.39
C LEU A 12 -7.07 10.93 3.57
N LEU A 13 -7.29 10.15 4.62
CA LEU A 13 -6.40 10.10 5.78
C LEU A 13 -5.00 9.59 5.40
N GLU A 14 -4.94 8.53 4.59
CA GLU A 14 -3.69 8.00 4.04
C GLU A 14 -2.91 9.08 3.27
N LEU A 15 -3.59 9.82 2.38
CA LEU A 15 -3.00 10.92 1.61
C LEU A 15 -2.50 12.05 2.52
N LEU A 16 -3.30 12.46 3.52
CA LEU A 16 -2.93 13.51 4.47
C LEU A 16 -1.66 13.15 5.24
N PHE A 17 -1.55 11.91 5.69
CA PHE A 17 -0.35 11.43 6.37
C PHE A 17 0.88 11.37 5.44
N ALA A 18 0.69 10.96 4.18
CA ALA A 18 1.78 10.90 3.21
C ALA A 18 2.30 12.27 2.74
N MET A 19 1.41 13.27 2.61
CA MET A 19 1.73 14.55 1.96
C MET A 19 2.89 15.31 2.60
N SER A 20 2.99 15.27 3.93
CA SER A 20 4.04 15.97 4.67
C SER A 20 5.43 15.39 4.41
N HIS A 21 5.52 14.11 4.03
CA HIS A 21 6.82 13.46 3.89
C HIS A 21 7.44 13.72 2.51
N GLY A 22 8.51 14.52 2.52
CA GLY A 22 9.20 15.01 1.33
C GLY A 22 9.43 16.52 1.35
N THR A 23 8.67 17.26 2.17
CA THR A 23 8.93 18.69 2.42
C THR A 23 10.27 18.92 3.12
N PHE A 24 10.76 17.91 3.84
CA PHE A 24 12.10 17.89 4.42
C PHE A 24 13.21 18.13 3.38
N GLY A 25 12.99 17.81 2.10
CA GLY A 25 13.97 18.04 1.05
C GLY A 25 14.23 19.53 0.77
N PHE A 26 13.33 20.42 1.17
CA PHE A 26 13.41 21.87 0.91
C PHE A 26 13.92 22.67 2.11
N MET A 27 14.20 22.02 3.24
CA MET A 27 14.45 22.69 4.52
C MET A 27 15.83 22.32 5.06
N ALA A 28 16.62 23.32 5.48
CA ALA A 28 17.87 23.12 6.20
C ALA A 28 17.91 24.05 7.42
N PHE A 29 17.67 23.51 8.61
CA PHE A 29 17.62 24.28 9.85
C PHE A 29 18.08 23.47 11.06
N LYS A 30 18.39 24.16 12.17
CA LYS A 30 18.73 23.52 13.45
C LYS A 30 17.52 22.75 13.98
N GLY A 31 17.63 21.42 14.08
CA GLY A 31 16.50 20.53 14.40
C GLY A 31 15.91 19.82 13.18
N TYR A 32 16.57 19.89 12.02
CA TYR A 32 16.21 19.15 10.81
C TYR A 32 15.84 17.68 11.07
N GLY A 33 16.62 16.98 11.90
CA GLY A 33 16.39 15.57 12.22
C GLY A 33 15.02 15.30 12.87
N TRP A 34 14.57 16.18 13.76
CA TRP A 34 13.23 16.10 14.37
C TRP A 34 12.11 16.29 13.36
N TYR A 35 12.27 17.25 12.45
CA TYR A 35 11.28 17.50 11.40
C TYR A 35 11.20 16.36 10.38
N LEU A 36 12.36 15.90 9.90
CA LEU A 36 12.45 14.74 9.01
C LEU A 36 11.76 13.53 9.66
N SER A 37 12.09 13.23 10.92
CA SER A 37 11.54 12.08 11.64
C SER A 37 10.04 12.23 11.93
N ALA A 38 9.55 13.44 12.22
CA ALA A 38 8.12 13.69 12.41
C ALA A 38 7.32 13.45 11.12
N THR A 39 7.83 13.92 9.97
CA THR A 39 7.18 13.64 8.68
C THR A 39 7.29 12.15 8.31
N ALA A 40 8.39 11.48 8.67
CA ALA A 40 8.54 10.03 8.48
C ALA A 40 7.56 9.24 9.34
N ALA A 41 7.31 9.66 10.59
CA ALA A 41 6.31 9.04 11.45
C ALA A 41 4.90 9.09 10.82
N LEU A 42 4.54 10.22 10.23
CA LEU A 42 3.28 10.34 9.48
C LEU A 42 3.26 9.41 8.25
N LEU A 43 4.37 9.29 7.52
CA LEU A 43 4.48 8.32 6.43
C LEU A 43 4.23 6.87 6.89
N TYR A 44 4.81 6.46 8.01
CA TYR A 44 4.57 5.12 8.57
C TYR A 44 3.09 4.90 8.92
N CYS A 45 2.43 5.90 9.50
CA CYS A 45 0.98 5.88 9.73
C CYS A 45 0.19 5.79 8.41
N SER A 46 0.65 6.46 7.35
CA SER A 46 0.07 6.34 6.00
C SER A 46 0.18 4.90 5.49
N TYR A 47 1.34 4.27 5.59
CA TYR A 47 1.52 2.87 5.15
C TYR A 47 0.61 1.88 5.90
N PHE A 48 0.47 2.04 7.22
CA PHE A 48 -0.44 1.21 7.99
C PHE A 48 -1.90 1.42 7.53
N THR A 49 -2.30 2.68 7.35
CA THR A 49 -3.64 3.06 6.86
C THR A 49 -3.89 2.49 5.46
N HIS A 50 -2.89 2.53 4.58
CA HIS A 50 -2.96 1.99 3.23
C HIS A 50 -3.27 0.49 3.23
N ASN A 51 -2.62 -0.30 4.10
CA ASN A 51 -2.92 -1.72 4.22
C ASN A 51 -4.34 -1.98 4.74
N VAL A 52 -4.87 -1.12 5.63
CA VAL A 52 -6.28 -1.19 6.05
C VAL A 52 -7.22 -0.87 4.88
N VAL A 53 -6.91 0.13 4.07
CA VAL A 53 -7.66 0.49 2.86
C VAL A 53 -7.65 -0.67 1.85
N ALA A 54 -6.49 -1.28 1.61
CA ALA A 54 -6.33 -2.43 0.74
C ALA A 54 -7.21 -3.61 1.21
N TRP A 55 -7.23 -3.89 2.52
CA TRP A 55 -8.16 -4.87 3.10
C TRP A 55 -9.62 -4.54 2.80
N MET A 56 -10.04 -3.29 3.06
CA MET A 56 -11.42 -2.86 2.85
C MET A 56 -11.88 -3.06 1.40
N LYS A 57 -10.95 -2.94 0.44
CA LYS A 57 -11.20 -3.15 -0.99
C LYS A 57 -11.35 -4.62 -1.38
N ILE A 58 -10.54 -5.51 -0.81
CA ILE A 58 -10.61 -6.95 -1.12
C ILE A 58 -11.62 -7.71 -0.24
N ARG A 59 -11.97 -7.18 0.93
CA ARG A 59 -12.91 -7.78 1.89
C ARG A 59 -14.23 -8.25 1.26
N PRO A 60 -14.87 -7.52 0.32
CA PRO A 60 -16.09 -7.99 -0.34
C PRO A 60 -15.96 -9.36 -1.02
N PHE A 61 -14.79 -9.73 -1.56
CA PHE A 61 -14.59 -11.02 -2.24
C PHE A 61 -14.60 -12.22 -1.29
N PHE A 62 -14.34 -11.99 0.00
CA PHE A 62 -14.25 -13.03 1.02
C PHE A 62 -15.46 -13.08 1.96
N THR A 63 -16.17 -11.96 2.15
CA THR A 63 -17.20 -11.83 3.20
C THR A 63 -18.65 -11.75 2.69
N GLN A 64 -18.86 -11.66 1.38
CA GLN A 64 -20.21 -11.60 0.80
C GLN A 64 -20.82 -12.99 0.57
N PRO A 65 -22.17 -13.11 0.49
CA PRO A 65 -22.85 -14.39 0.23
C PRO A 65 -22.38 -15.10 -1.05
N ASN A 66 -21.99 -14.32 -2.07
CA ASN A 66 -21.41 -14.80 -3.33
C ASN A 66 -19.87 -14.77 -3.31
N ALA A 67 -19.25 -15.13 -2.18
CA ALA A 67 -17.80 -15.11 -2.05
C ALA A 67 -17.14 -15.97 -3.16
N SER A 68 -16.05 -15.46 -3.74
CA SER A 68 -15.34 -16.16 -4.81
C SER A 68 -14.61 -17.42 -4.33
N PHE A 69 -14.50 -17.61 -3.01
CA PHE A 69 -13.73 -18.65 -2.33
C PHE A 69 -14.57 -19.40 -1.29
N ARG A 70 -14.10 -20.60 -0.89
CA ARG A 70 -14.77 -21.44 0.11
C ARG A 70 -14.87 -20.73 1.48
N PRO A 71 -15.98 -20.90 2.24
CA PRO A 71 -16.20 -20.20 3.52
C PRO A 71 -15.13 -20.42 4.59
N SER A 72 -14.50 -21.59 4.65
CA SER A 72 -13.39 -21.89 5.58
C SER A 72 -12.13 -21.10 5.23
N VAL A 73 -11.79 -21.03 3.94
CA VAL A 73 -10.67 -20.24 3.41
C VAL A 73 -10.90 -18.75 3.64
N CYS A 74 -12.12 -18.26 3.43
CA CYS A 74 -12.46 -16.85 3.69
C CYS A 74 -12.23 -16.43 5.14
N ARG A 75 -12.61 -17.28 6.11
CA ARG A 75 -12.36 -17.01 7.53
C ARG A 75 -10.87 -17.05 7.87
N GLY A 76 -10.15 -18.07 7.38
CA GLY A 76 -8.71 -18.19 7.60
C GLY A 76 -7.93 -16.99 7.06
N VAL A 77 -8.20 -16.59 5.80
CA VAL A 77 -7.55 -15.43 5.17
C VAL A 77 -7.88 -14.14 5.90
N THR A 78 -9.13 -13.92 6.30
CA THR A 78 -9.54 -12.72 7.03
C THR A 78 -8.79 -12.58 8.34
N TRP A 79 -8.75 -13.64 9.15
CA TRP A 79 -8.03 -13.63 10.41
C TRP A 79 -6.53 -13.48 10.20
N THR A 80 -5.95 -14.23 9.27
CA THR A 80 -4.51 -14.16 8.98
C THR A 80 -4.11 -12.75 8.55
N TYR A 81 -4.87 -12.12 7.65
CA TYR A 81 -4.59 -10.77 7.17
C TYR A 81 -4.66 -9.75 8.32
N LEU A 82 -5.75 -9.74 9.08
CA LEU A 82 -5.98 -8.75 10.13
C LEU A 82 -5.04 -8.92 11.32
N VAL A 83 -4.80 -10.15 11.75
CA VAL A 83 -3.90 -10.46 12.88
C VAL A 83 -2.47 -10.12 12.51
N SER A 84 -2.01 -10.57 11.34
CA SER A 84 -0.65 -10.24 10.88
C SER A 84 -0.47 -8.73 10.70
N LEU A 85 -1.48 -8.01 10.17
CA LEU A 85 -1.43 -6.54 10.07
C LEU A 85 -1.40 -5.88 11.45
N ALA A 86 -2.16 -6.38 12.43
CA ALA A 86 -2.13 -5.84 13.78
C ALA A 86 -0.75 -6.02 14.43
N PHE A 87 -0.06 -7.12 14.16
CA PHE A 87 1.29 -7.38 14.65
C PHE A 87 2.36 -6.43 14.08
N THR A 88 2.11 -5.73 12.96
CA THR A 88 3.07 -4.74 12.45
C THR A 88 3.03 -3.42 13.19
N ALA A 89 1.94 -3.09 13.90
CA ALA A 89 1.82 -1.85 14.65
C ALA A 89 2.97 -1.62 15.67
N PRO A 90 3.34 -2.58 16.55
CA PRO A 90 4.48 -2.41 17.44
C PRO A 90 5.82 -2.30 16.70
N VAL A 91 5.97 -3.00 15.58
CA VAL A 91 7.20 -2.93 14.76
C VAL A 91 7.34 -1.55 14.12
N ILE A 92 6.24 -1.00 13.59
CA ILE A 92 6.21 0.36 13.04
C ILE A 92 6.53 1.40 14.13
N ALA A 93 5.97 1.26 15.33
CA ALA A 93 6.29 2.15 16.44
C ALA A 93 7.79 2.10 16.80
N PHE A 94 8.38 0.90 16.76
CA PHE A 94 9.81 0.71 16.95
C PHE A 94 10.65 1.35 15.85
N GLU A 95 10.25 1.22 14.57
CA GLU A 95 10.91 1.89 13.44
C GLU A 95 10.87 3.41 13.58
N ILE A 96 9.70 3.98 13.92
CA ILE A 96 9.55 5.42 14.16
C ILE A 96 10.51 5.88 15.25
N ALA A 97 10.57 5.18 16.39
CA ALA A 97 11.47 5.53 17.47
C ALA A 97 12.95 5.49 17.05
N ASN A 98 13.36 4.49 16.26
CA ASN A 98 14.73 4.40 15.75
C ASN A 98 15.03 5.46 14.70
N ASN A 99 14.06 5.85 13.87
CA ASN A 99 14.18 6.94 12.90
C ASN A 99 14.51 8.26 13.61
N PHE A 100 13.77 8.60 14.68
CA PHE A 100 14.07 9.76 15.54
C PHE A 100 15.48 9.69 16.13
N ARG A 101 15.91 8.53 16.62
CA ARG A 101 17.25 8.38 17.23
C ARG A 101 18.36 8.49 16.20
N PHE A 102 18.14 8.02 14.98
CA PHE A 102 19.12 8.06 13.90
C PHE A 102 19.35 9.47 13.39
N PHE A 103 18.30 10.17 12.97
CA PHE A 103 18.43 11.52 12.40
C PHE A 103 18.78 12.60 13.43
N ASN A 104 18.73 12.27 14.72
CA ASN A 104 19.23 13.14 15.80
C ASN A 104 20.59 12.69 16.35
N ASN A 105 21.32 11.81 15.65
CA ASN A 105 22.67 11.34 16.02
C ASN A 105 22.76 10.65 17.41
N ILE A 106 21.68 10.02 17.88
CA ILE A 106 21.63 9.32 19.17
C ILE A 106 22.03 7.84 19.02
N SER A 107 21.61 7.17 17.94
CA SER A 107 21.91 5.76 17.70
C SER A 107 21.92 5.39 16.21
N ARG A 108 22.75 4.42 15.82
CA ARG A 108 22.80 3.84 14.48
C ARG A 108 21.97 2.57 14.30
N THR A 109 21.15 2.20 15.30
CA THR A 109 20.28 1.00 15.23
C THR A 109 19.38 1.00 14.00
N TYR A 110 18.96 2.18 13.52
CA TYR A 110 18.11 2.34 12.33
C TYR A 110 18.68 1.66 11.08
N GLU A 111 20.00 1.71 10.86
CA GLU A 111 20.65 1.07 9.71
C GLU A 111 20.42 -0.45 9.67
N LYS A 112 20.30 -1.09 10.84
CA LYS A 112 20.10 -2.54 10.95
C LYS A 112 18.63 -2.95 10.80
N VAL A 113 17.71 -2.09 11.18
CA VAL A 113 16.27 -2.39 11.20
C VAL A 113 15.59 -2.02 9.88
N ARG A 114 16.08 -0.97 9.21
CA ARG A 114 15.57 -0.48 7.92
C ARG A 114 15.42 -1.56 6.83
N PRO A 115 16.34 -2.53 6.64
CA PRO A 115 16.16 -3.56 5.61
C PRO A 115 14.93 -4.46 5.84
N TYR A 116 14.44 -4.55 7.08
CA TYR A 116 13.24 -5.31 7.45
C TYR A 116 11.95 -4.49 7.29
N GLU A 117 12.04 -3.16 7.19
CA GLU A 117 10.89 -2.28 7.04
C GLU A 117 9.98 -2.69 5.87
N PRO A 118 10.47 -2.97 4.64
CA PRO A 118 9.60 -3.35 3.54
C PRO A 118 8.82 -4.65 3.80
N LEU A 119 9.39 -5.59 4.54
CA LEU A 119 8.71 -6.84 4.93
C LEU A 119 7.56 -6.58 5.90
N MET A 120 7.64 -5.54 6.71
CA MET A 120 6.60 -5.18 7.67
C MET A 120 5.58 -4.19 7.07
N ARG A 121 5.88 -3.65 5.89
CA ARG A 121 5.09 -2.64 5.20
C ARG A 121 4.26 -3.21 4.04
N ASP A 122 4.87 -3.97 3.14
CA ASP A 122 4.34 -4.24 1.80
C ASP A 122 3.59 -5.58 1.57
N PRO A 123 3.74 -6.67 2.38
CA PRO A 123 3.12 -7.96 2.06
C PRO A 123 1.60 -7.93 1.90
N TRP A 124 0.89 -7.15 2.72
CA TRP A 124 -0.58 -7.04 2.67
C TRP A 124 -1.07 -6.39 1.39
N TRP A 125 -0.36 -5.38 0.91
CA TRP A 125 -0.68 -4.75 -0.37
C TRP A 125 -0.40 -5.71 -1.52
N VAL A 126 0.75 -6.39 -1.53
CA VAL A 126 1.08 -7.40 -2.55
C VAL A 126 0.03 -8.52 -2.59
N PHE A 127 -0.38 -9.02 -1.42
CA PHE A 127 -1.48 -9.99 -1.31
C PHE A 127 -2.79 -9.47 -1.91
N SER A 128 -3.11 -8.19 -1.66
CA SER A 128 -4.31 -7.55 -2.20
C SER A 128 -4.25 -7.45 -3.72
N CYS A 129 -3.07 -7.11 -4.29
CA CYS A 129 -2.84 -7.12 -5.72
C CYS A 129 -3.02 -8.51 -6.32
N LEU A 130 -2.38 -9.54 -5.75
CA LEU A 130 -2.49 -10.92 -6.23
C LEU A 130 -3.93 -11.43 -6.20
N THR A 131 -4.65 -11.13 -5.12
CA THR A 131 -6.08 -11.44 -4.98
C THR A 131 -6.89 -10.77 -6.09
N PHE A 132 -6.63 -9.50 -6.34
CA PHE A 132 -7.30 -8.74 -7.40
C PHE A 132 -7.05 -9.36 -8.78
N PHE A 133 -5.80 -9.67 -9.12
CA PHE A 133 -5.46 -10.36 -10.37
C PHE A 133 -6.12 -11.74 -10.48
N HIS A 134 -6.19 -12.50 -9.38
CA HIS A 134 -6.85 -13.80 -9.37
C HIS A 134 -8.35 -13.68 -9.67
N VAL A 135 -9.04 -12.74 -9.02
CA VAL A 135 -10.47 -12.48 -9.25
C VAL A 135 -10.71 -12.02 -10.70
N ILE A 136 -9.87 -11.15 -11.24
CA ILE A 136 -9.94 -10.73 -12.64
C ILE A 136 -9.82 -11.95 -13.57
N ARG A 137 -8.80 -12.79 -13.38
CA ARG A 137 -8.59 -13.96 -14.22
C ARG A 137 -9.78 -14.93 -14.17
N LYS A 138 -10.38 -15.11 -12.99
CA LYS A 138 -11.54 -15.99 -12.78
C LYS A 138 -12.82 -15.44 -13.41
N CYS A 139 -13.08 -14.13 -13.29
CA CYS A 139 -14.28 -13.49 -13.83
C CYS A 139 -14.20 -13.24 -15.35
N TYR A 140 -13.01 -12.93 -15.87
CA TYR A 140 -12.79 -12.53 -17.26
C TYR A 140 -11.99 -13.59 -18.01
N SER A 141 -12.54 -14.80 -18.05
CA SER A 141 -11.91 -16.06 -18.42
C SER A 141 -11.02 -16.08 -19.67
N LEU A 142 -10.94 -15.05 -20.52
CA LEU A 142 -10.14 -15.13 -21.74
C LEU A 142 -9.51 -13.86 -22.37
N ASN A 143 -9.54 -12.62 -21.83
CA ASN A 143 -8.69 -11.52 -22.39
C ASN A 143 -8.67 -10.22 -21.54
N ALA A 144 -7.70 -10.04 -20.64
CA ALA A 144 -7.47 -8.76 -19.92
C ALA A 144 -7.30 -7.57 -20.89
N LEU A 145 -6.66 -7.80 -22.04
CA LEU A 145 -6.54 -6.83 -23.14
C LEU A 145 -7.89 -6.33 -23.68
N ARG A 146 -8.89 -7.23 -23.79
CA ARG A 146 -10.24 -6.86 -24.25
C ARG A 146 -10.97 -6.04 -23.20
N LEU A 147 -10.70 -6.29 -21.92
CA LEU A 147 -11.24 -5.50 -20.81
C LEU A 147 -10.61 -4.10 -20.77
N VAL A 148 -9.29 -4.00 -20.95
CA VAL A 148 -8.58 -2.72 -21.07
C VAL A 148 -9.08 -1.91 -22.28
N ARG A 149 -9.35 -2.57 -23.41
CA ARG A 149 -9.92 -1.90 -24.59
C ARG A 149 -11.35 -1.40 -24.37
N LYS A 150 -12.15 -2.07 -23.53
CA LYS A 150 -13.51 -1.63 -23.16
C LYS A 150 -13.52 -0.55 -22.07
N SER A 151 -12.55 -0.59 -21.16
CA SER A 151 -12.39 0.39 -20.09
C SER A 151 -10.91 0.80 -19.98
N PRO A 152 -10.50 1.92 -20.61
CA PRO A 152 -9.11 2.36 -20.59
C PRO A 152 -8.62 2.68 -19.16
N ARG A 153 -9.52 3.13 -18.28
CA ARG A 153 -9.23 3.39 -16.85
C ARG A 153 -8.77 2.15 -16.11
N PHE A 154 -9.32 0.99 -16.45
CA PHE A 154 -8.86 -0.30 -15.91
C PHE A 154 -7.43 -0.64 -16.37
N GLY A 155 -7.04 -0.24 -17.59
CA GLY A 155 -5.65 -0.35 -18.04
C GLY A 155 -4.69 0.52 -17.24
N ILE A 156 -5.09 1.76 -16.93
CA ILE A 156 -4.31 2.68 -16.09
C ILE A 156 -4.14 2.10 -14.68
N LEU A 157 -5.20 1.51 -14.11
CA LEU A 157 -5.14 0.81 -12.83
C LEU A 157 -4.08 -0.30 -12.83
N LEU A 158 -4.11 -1.19 -13.84
CA LEU A 158 -3.14 -2.28 -13.95
C LEU A 158 -1.70 -1.77 -14.15
N ALA A 159 -1.51 -0.74 -14.97
CA ALA A 159 -0.21 -0.12 -15.18
C ALA A 159 0.32 0.51 -13.88
N ALA A 160 -0.53 1.23 -13.15
CA ALA A 160 -0.19 1.83 -11.85
C ALA A 160 0.20 0.75 -10.82
N MET A 161 -0.53 -0.36 -10.76
CA MET A 161 -0.20 -1.49 -9.89
C MET A 161 1.17 -2.10 -10.26
N LEU A 162 1.43 -2.33 -11.54
CA LEU A 162 2.72 -2.87 -12.01
C LEU A 162 3.88 -1.93 -11.67
N LEU A 163 3.72 -0.63 -11.92
CA LEU A 163 4.72 0.38 -11.55
C LEU A 163 4.95 0.43 -10.04
N ALA A 164 3.89 0.40 -9.23
CA ALA A 164 3.99 0.35 -7.78
C ALA A 164 4.77 -0.88 -7.28
N VAL A 165 4.53 -2.06 -7.87
CA VAL A 165 5.29 -3.29 -7.55
C VAL A 165 6.76 -3.11 -7.95
N THR A 166 7.05 -2.64 -9.16
CA THR A 166 8.43 -2.43 -9.62
C THR A 166 9.20 -1.47 -8.72
N PHE A 167 8.61 -0.32 -8.37
CA PHE A 167 9.25 0.62 -7.45
C PHE A 167 9.41 0.08 -6.03
N THR A 168 8.48 -0.76 -5.56
CA THR A 168 8.63 -1.45 -4.28
C THR A 168 9.81 -2.43 -4.31
N ILE A 169 9.98 -3.19 -5.39
CA ILE A 169 11.14 -4.09 -5.57
C ILE A 169 12.44 -3.28 -5.60
N MET A 170 12.48 -2.16 -6.34
CA MET A 170 13.65 -1.29 -6.37
C MET A 170 13.98 -0.69 -5.00
N ASP A 171 12.96 -0.32 -4.21
CA ASP A 171 13.13 0.18 -2.85
C ASP A 171 13.73 -0.88 -1.92
N ILE A 172 13.29 -2.14 -2.04
CA ILE A 172 13.84 -3.28 -1.31
C ILE A 172 15.30 -3.52 -1.70
N LEU A 173 15.59 -3.59 -3.00
CA LEU A 173 16.95 -3.80 -3.51
C LEU A 173 17.90 -2.68 -3.06
N ALA A 174 17.44 -1.43 -3.13
CA ALA A 174 18.21 -0.27 -2.68
C ALA A 174 18.43 -0.23 -1.15
N SER A 175 17.61 -0.95 -0.37
CA SER A 175 17.75 -1.06 1.08
C SER A 175 18.61 -2.25 1.51
N LEU A 176 18.75 -3.27 0.65
CA LEU A 176 19.54 -4.48 0.93
C LEU A 176 20.95 -4.44 0.37
N ILE A 177 21.17 -3.77 -0.76
CA ILE A 177 22.46 -3.76 -1.47
C ILE A 177 23.26 -2.50 -1.07
N PRO A 178 24.38 -2.65 -0.34
CA PRO A 178 25.26 -1.53 -0.02
C PRO A 178 25.82 -0.92 -1.32
N GLY A 179 25.74 0.41 -1.46
CA GLY A 179 26.25 1.15 -2.63
C GLY A 179 25.25 1.41 -3.75
N LEU A 180 24.03 0.86 -3.69
CA LEU A 180 22.94 1.21 -4.62
C LEU A 180 22.22 2.52 -4.21
N SER A 181 22.33 2.88 -2.93
CA SER A 181 21.75 4.08 -2.34
C SER A 181 22.80 5.18 -2.26
N VAL A 182 22.49 6.37 -2.81
CA VAL A 182 23.38 7.55 -2.78
C VAL A 182 23.34 8.25 -1.42
N THR A 183 22.27 8.07 -0.66
CA THR A 183 22.05 8.70 0.65
C THR A 183 21.60 7.68 1.65
N ASP A 184 22.42 7.43 2.68
CA ASP A 184 22.11 6.56 3.80
C ASP A 184 20.73 6.91 4.37
N GLY A 185 19.76 6.06 4.07
CA GLY A 185 18.44 6.21 4.64
C GLY A 185 17.39 6.96 3.79
N ILE A 186 17.69 7.41 2.57
CA ILE A 186 16.71 8.13 1.73
C ILE A 186 16.77 7.62 0.28
N ASN A 187 15.78 6.81 -0.11
CA ASN A 187 15.65 6.28 -1.47
C ASN A 187 14.46 6.95 -2.18
N PRO A 188 14.54 7.36 -3.45
CA PRO A 188 13.38 7.96 -4.14
C PRO A 188 12.28 6.93 -4.48
N TYR A 189 12.63 5.64 -4.52
CA TYR A 189 11.75 4.57 -4.98
C TYR A 189 10.53 4.35 -4.08
N TRP A 190 10.66 4.45 -2.75
CA TRP A 190 9.51 4.32 -1.85
C TRP A 190 8.44 5.39 -2.13
N LYS A 191 8.86 6.61 -2.50
CA LYS A 191 7.94 7.73 -2.76
C LYS A 191 7.17 7.50 -4.05
N LEU A 192 7.87 7.05 -5.09
CA LEU A 192 7.24 6.65 -6.35
C LEU A 192 6.28 5.48 -6.14
N ALA A 193 6.69 4.46 -5.39
CA ALA A 193 5.83 3.33 -5.04
C ALA A 193 4.55 3.79 -4.33
N LEU A 194 4.67 4.70 -3.35
CA LEU A 194 3.52 5.27 -2.64
C LEU A 194 2.58 6.04 -3.57
N VAL A 195 3.10 6.88 -4.47
CA VAL A 195 2.27 7.63 -5.43
C VAL A 195 1.45 6.69 -6.29
N PHE A 196 2.05 5.64 -6.84
CA PHE A 196 1.33 4.66 -7.67
C PHE A 196 0.37 3.76 -6.87
N LYS A 197 0.67 3.47 -5.60
CA LYS A 197 -0.25 2.83 -4.66
C LYS A 197 -1.49 3.69 -4.41
N CYS A 198 -1.31 4.97 -4.07
CA CYS A 198 -2.40 5.93 -3.90
C CYS A 198 -3.22 6.15 -5.19
N LEU A 199 -2.57 6.15 -6.36
CA LEU A 199 -3.24 6.26 -7.65
C LEU A 199 -4.14 5.05 -7.93
N THR A 200 -3.61 3.84 -7.70
CA THR A 200 -4.37 2.58 -7.78
C THR A 200 -5.60 2.67 -6.87
N ASP A 201 -5.41 3.25 -5.70
CA ASP A 201 -6.42 3.31 -4.67
C ASP A 201 -7.59 4.23 -4.96
N ASN A 202 -7.33 5.36 -5.63
CA ASN A 202 -8.35 6.27 -6.12
C ASN A 202 -9.11 5.66 -7.32
N ILE A 203 -8.39 5.10 -8.31
CA ILE A 203 -9.02 4.53 -9.51
C ILE A 203 -9.90 3.32 -9.15
N MET A 204 -9.46 2.49 -8.21
CA MET A 204 -10.23 1.32 -7.76
C MET A 204 -11.54 1.71 -7.06
N LEU A 205 -11.60 2.90 -6.44
CA LEU A 205 -12.80 3.40 -5.77
C LEU A 205 -13.91 3.78 -6.76
N ASP A 206 -13.53 4.50 -7.83
CA ASP A 206 -14.47 5.09 -8.77
C ASP A 206 -15.07 4.08 -9.75
N ASP A 207 -14.24 3.18 -10.29
CA ASP A 207 -14.66 2.34 -11.41
C ASP A 207 -14.96 0.90 -11.04
N PHE A 208 -14.40 0.35 -9.96
CA PHE A 208 -14.46 -1.10 -9.73
C PHE A 208 -15.90 -1.60 -9.55
N LYS A 209 -16.71 -0.89 -8.76
CA LYS A 209 -18.11 -1.28 -8.55
C LYS A 209 -18.95 -1.12 -9.82
N ALA A 210 -18.75 -0.03 -10.57
CA ALA A 210 -19.48 0.23 -11.81
C ALA A 210 -19.09 -0.74 -12.94
N VAL A 211 -17.81 -1.06 -13.06
CA VAL A 211 -17.26 -2.03 -14.03
C VAL A 211 -17.74 -3.44 -13.68
N LEU A 212 -17.67 -3.84 -12.42
CA LEU A 212 -18.12 -5.17 -11.98
C LEU A 212 -19.65 -5.32 -12.08
N GLN A 213 -20.41 -4.26 -11.83
CA GLN A 213 -21.87 -4.24 -12.05
C GLN A 213 -22.23 -4.26 -13.54
N ARG A 214 -21.56 -3.48 -14.39
CA ARG A 214 -21.78 -3.49 -15.85
C ARG A 214 -21.40 -4.82 -16.50
N LEU A 215 -20.43 -5.52 -15.94
CA LEU A 215 -19.96 -6.82 -16.44
C LEU A 215 -20.74 -7.99 -15.81
N GLY A 216 -21.24 -7.82 -14.59
CA GLY A 216 -22.19 -8.73 -13.92
C GLY A 216 -23.63 -8.65 -14.44
N ALA A 217 -24.01 -7.56 -15.12
CA ALA A 217 -25.28 -7.48 -15.87
C ALA A 217 -25.35 -8.44 -17.08
N LEU A 218 -24.30 -9.22 -17.35
CA LEU A 218 -24.32 -10.36 -18.27
C LEU A 218 -24.53 -11.71 -17.58
N LYS A 219 -24.81 -11.75 -16.26
CA LYS A 219 -25.40 -12.89 -15.52
C LYS A 219 -25.68 -12.49 -14.06
N LEU A 220 -26.80 -11.81 -13.85
CA LEU A 220 -27.58 -11.81 -12.61
C LEU A 220 -29.05 -11.84 -13.01
#